data_AF-A0A3M6R029-F1
#
_entry.id   AF-A0A3M6R029-F1
#
_cell.length_a   1.000
_cell.length_b   1.000
_cell.length_c   1.000
_cell.angle_alpha   90.00
_cell.angle_beta   90.00
_cell.angle_gamma   90.00
#
_symmetry.space_group_name_H-M   'P 1'
#
loop_
_entity.id
_entity.type
_entity.pdbx_description
1 polymer ?
#
loop_
_entity_poly.entity_id
_entity_poly.type
_entity_poly.pdbx_seq_one_letter_code
_entity_poly.pdbx_strand_id
1 'polypeptide(L)'
;MSLAVFNSAVFQGTASRAELGLAGSIWSQEIAALPAKRASAPALPGFVLVGVASLQGQQLVFSSMHALGLCPPAENSRSAEDIYVQCPLRITRYGPDSKAVTRQLTEFCFLYSDDQNNPAQLNHTEYAFDEQTGTAYFRVIQHGLRVPACDRSVTIKP
;
A
#
# COMPACT_ATOMS: atom_id res chain seq x y z
N MET A 1 7.93 -1.82 -1.64
CA MET A 1 7.14 -2.00 -0.40
C MET A 1 6.78 -3.47 -0.28
N SER A 2 6.51 -3.95 0.93
CA SER A 2 6.06 -5.33 1.15
C SER A 2 4.54 -5.42 0.92
N LEU A 3 4.03 -6.55 0.43
CA LEU A 3 2.60 -6.80 0.27
C LEU A 3 2.06 -7.58 1.46
N ALA A 4 1.14 -6.98 2.21
CA ALA A 4 0.28 -7.66 3.17
C ALA A 4 -1.05 -8.06 2.51
N VAL A 5 -1.43 -9.32 2.66
CA VAL A 5 -2.67 -9.87 2.08
C VAL A 5 -3.63 -10.28 3.19
N PHE A 6 -4.88 -9.85 3.07
CA PHE A 6 -5.97 -10.19 3.99
C PHE A 6 -7.04 -10.99 3.25
N ASN A 7 -7.74 -11.87 3.98
CA ASN A 7 -8.87 -12.65 3.49
C ASN A 7 -8.59 -13.47 2.21
N SER A 8 -7.37 -14.01 2.07
CA SER A 8 -7.02 -14.91 0.96
C SER A 8 -6.19 -16.10 1.43
N ALA A 9 -6.51 -17.28 0.91
CA ALA A 9 -5.67 -18.48 0.99
C ALA A 9 -4.88 -18.71 -0.31
N VAL A 10 -5.13 -17.91 -1.35
CA VAL A 10 -4.56 -18.08 -2.70
C VAL A 10 -3.43 -17.09 -2.92
N PHE A 11 -3.68 -15.81 -2.62
CA PHE A 11 -2.67 -14.76 -2.76
C PHE A 11 -1.73 -14.80 -1.57
N GLN A 12 -0.43 -14.88 -1.84
CA GLN A 12 0.61 -14.82 -0.83
C GLN A 12 1.13 -13.38 -0.71
N GLY A 13 1.38 -12.95 0.53
CA GLY A 13 2.02 -11.67 0.82
C GLY A 13 3.53 -11.81 0.99
N THR A 14 4.24 -10.72 0.80
CA THR A 14 5.69 -10.60 1.09
C THR A 14 5.96 -9.89 2.41
N ALA A 15 4.94 -9.33 3.06
CA ALA A 15 5.05 -8.69 4.37
C ALA A 15 5.36 -9.69 5.48
N SER A 16 6.26 -9.29 6.38
CA SER A 16 6.51 -9.98 7.64
C SER A 16 5.27 -10.00 8.54
N ARG A 17 5.27 -10.86 9.56
CA ARG A 17 4.16 -10.92 10.55
C ARG A 17 3.94 -9.59 11.27
N ALA A 18 5.01 -8.84 11.54
CA ALA A 18 4.92 -7.54 12.19
C ALA A 18 4.27 -6.50 11.27
N GLU A 19 4.69 -6.45 10.01
CA GLU A 19 4.10 -5.58 8.98
C GLU A 19 2.63 -5.92 8.71
N LEU A 20 2.27 -7.21 8.66
CA LEU A 20 0.89 -7.67 8.53
C LEU A 20 0.02 -7.19 9.70
N GLY A 21 0.54 -7.25 10.92
CA GLY A 21 -0.14 -6.74 12.12
C GLY A 21 -0.36 -5.23 12.09
N LEU A 22 0.66 -4.46 11.66
CA LEU A 22 0.56 -3.01 11.51
C LEU A 22 -0.48 -2.62 10.46
N ALA A 23 -0.40 -3.21 9.25
CA ALA A 23 -1.36 -3.00 8.18
C ALA A 23 -2.79 -3.35 8.62
N GLY A 24 -2.97 -4.47 9.31
CA GLY A 24 -4.25 -4.91 9.84
C GLY A 24 -4.84 -3.95 10.87
N SER A 25 -3.99 -3.33 11.71
CA SER A 25 -4.45 -2.33 12.68
C SER A 25 -4.90 -1.02 12.00
N ILE A 26 -4.12 -0.54 11.02
CA ILE A 26 -4.34 0.73 10.32
C ILE A 26 -5.57 0.66 9.42
N TRP A 27 -5.81 -0.49 8.77
CA TRP A 27 -6.89 -0.70 7.81
C TRP A 27 -8.01 -1.60 8.35
N SER A 28 -8.10 -1.75 9.67
CA SER A 28 -9.02 -2.68 10.32
C SER A 28 -10.49 -2.50 9.89
N GLN A 29 -10.93 -1.24 9.77
CA GLN A 29 -12.30 -0.92 9.35
C GLN A 29 -12.55 -1.31 7.89
N GLU A 30 -11.63 -0.96 6.98
CA GLU A 30 -11.74 -1.29 5.57
C GLU A 30 -11.67 -2.80 5.34
N ILE A 31 -10.78 -3.51 6.03
CA ILE A 31 -10.65 -4.97 5.95
C ILE A 31 -11.93 -5.65 6.43
N ALA A 32 -12.52 -5.18 7.54
CA ALA A 32 -13.77 -5.72 8.06
C ALA A 32 -14.98 -5.43 7.15
N ALA A 33 -14.94 -4.32 6.40
CA ALA A 33 -15.98 -3.92 5.47
C ALA A 33 -15.88 -4.59 4.08
N LEU A 34 -14.85 -5.41 3.83
CA LEU A 34 -14.69 -6.10 2.55
C LEU A 34 -15.89 -7.01 2.26
N PRO A 35 -16.55 -6.86 1.09
CA PRO A 35 -17.75 -7.63 0.80
C PRO A 35 -17.39 -9.10 0.56
N ALA A 36 -18.32 -9.99 0.88
CA ALA A 36 -18.25 -11.40 0.48
C ALA A 36 -18.93 -11.60 -0.87
N LYS A 37 -18.44 -12.53 -1.70
CA LYS A 37 -19.09 -12.86 -2.99
C LYS A 37 -20.54 -13.36 -2.81
N ARG A 38 -20.82 -13.99 -1.67
CA ARG A 38 -22.13 -14.52 -1.21
C ARG A 38 -22.14 -14.50 0.31
N ALA A 39 -23.32 -14.53 0.93
CA ALA A 39 -23.47 -14.44 2.40
C ALA A 39 -22.68 -15.49 3.21
N SER A 40 -22.40 -16.66 2.62
CA SER A 40 -21.61 -17.74 3.24
C SER A 40 -20.17 -17.85 2.74
N ALA A 41 -19.74 -16.96 1.83
CA ALA A 41 -18.40 -16.97 1.29
C ALA A 41 -17.46 -16.12 2.17
N PRO A 42 -16.14 -16.42 2.18
CA PRO A 42 -15.15 -15.51 2.74
C PRO A 42 -15.26 -14.12 2.12
N ALA A 43 -14.91 -13.10 2.91
CA ALA A 43 -14.73 -11.75 2.40
C ALA A 43 -13.71 -11.73 1.26
N LEU A 44 -13.87 -10.81 0.31
CA LEU A 44 -12.92 -10.64 -0.77
C LEU A 44 -11.52 -10.29 -0.23
N PRO A 45 -10.45 -10.63 -0.96
CA PRO A 45 -9.10 -10.27 -0.59
C PRO A 45 -8.91 -8.75 -0.48
N GLY A 46 -8.11 -8.34 0.51
CA GLY A 46 -7.59 -6.98 0.63
C GLY A 46 -6.07 -6.99 0.50
N PHE A 47 -5.52 -6.02 -0.23
CA PHE A 47 -4.09 -5.93 -0.52
C PHE A 47 -3.54 -4.63 0.04
N VAL A 48 -2.56 -4.71 0.93
CA VAL A 48 -1.95 -3.53 1.55
C VAL A 48 -0.47 -3.51 1.25
N LEU A 49 0.01 -2.49 0.54
CA LEU A 49 1.43 -2.20 0.47
C LEU A 49 1.85 -1.53 1.76
N VAL A 50 2.95 -2.00 2.35
CA VAL A 50 3.47 -1.50 3.63
C VAL A 50 4.98 -1.24 3.55
N GLY A 51 5.38 -0.11 4.12
CA GLY A 51 6.76 0.28 4.34
C GLY A 51 6.90 0.83 5.75
N VAL A 52 7.94 0.42 6.46
CA VAL A 52 8.20 0.83 7.85
C VAL A 52 9.52 1.59 7.89
N ALA A 53 9.58 2.65 8.69
CA ALA A 53 10.79 3.40 8.97
C ALA A 53 10.79 3.92 10.41
N SER A 54 11.90 4.54 10.81
CA SER A 54 12.03 5.24 12.08
C SER A 54 12.34 6.71 11.81
N LEU A 55 11.77 7.61 12.60
CA LEU A 55 12.16 9.01 12.63
C LEU A 55 12.28 9.44 14.08
N GLN A 56 13.48 9.81 14.51
CA GLN A 56 13.76 10.25 15.89
C GLN A 56 13.29 9.22 16.95
N GLY A 57 13.44 7.92 16.65
CA GLY A 57 13.04 6.83 17.54
C GLY A 57 11.54 6.51 17.53
N GLN A 58 10.74 7.19 16.71
CA GLN A 58 9.32 6.88 16.52
C GLN A 58 9.11 6.04 15.27
N GLN A 59 8.27 5.02 15.39
CA GLN A 59 7.92 4.16 14.25
C GLN A 59 6.97 4.91 13.30
N LEU A 60 7.33 4.89 12.03
CA LEU A 60 6.52 5.38 10.92
C LEU A 60 6.08 4.19 10.07
N VAL A 61 4.81 4.17 9.71
CA VAL A 61 4.23 3.19 8.80
C VAL A 61 3.58 3.91 7.63
N PHE A 62 4.04 3.59 6.44
CA PHE A 62 3.47 4.02 5.17
C PHE A 62 2.68 2.84 4.62
N SER A 63 1.38 3.00 4.43
CA SER A 63 0.57 1.91 3.90
C SER A 63 -0.51 2.39 2.95
N SER A 64 -0.71 1.67 1.86
CA SER A 64 -1.77 1.92 0.90
C SER A 64 -2.53 0.64 0.66
N MET A 65 -3.86 0.70 0.68
CA MET A 65 -4.72 -0.46 0.49
C MET A 65 -5.39 -0.39 -0.88
N HIS A 66 -5.35 -1.48 -1.62
CA HIS A 66 -6.16 -1.72 -2.79
C HIS A 66 -7.23 -2.76 -2.47
N ALA A 67 -8.49 -2.34 -2.62
CA ALA A 67 -9.67 -3.15 -2.43
C ALA A 67 -10.87 -2.58 -3.20
N LEU A 68 -11.88 -3.41 -3.41
CA LEU A 68 -13.11 -3.02 -4.08
C LEU A 68 -13.77 -1.83 -3.35
N GLY A 69 -14.03 -0.74 -4.09
CA GLY A 69 -14.68 0.46 -3.58
C GLY A 69 -13.77 1.43 -2.81
N LEU A 70 -12.48 1.11 -2.64
CA LEU A 70 -11.53 1.96 -1.92
C LEU A 70 -10.71 2.86 -2.85
N CYS A 71 -10.42 2.38 -4.06
CA CYS A 71 -9.69 3.11 -5.07
C CYS A 71 -10.64 3.45 -6.23
N PRO A 72 -10.51 4.61 -6.89
CA PRO A 72 -11.23 4.88 -8.12
C PRO A 72 -10.98 3.76 -9.14
N PRO A 73 -11.97 3.41 -9.97
CA PRO A 73 -11.75 2.45 -11.04
C PRO A 73 -10.63 2.96 -11.95
N ALA A 74 -9.74 2.05 -12.38
CA ALA A 74 -8.77 2.38 -13.40
C ALA A 74 -9.47 2.89 -14.67
N GLU A 75 -8.82 3.80 -15.40
CA GLU A 75 -9.34 4.24 -16.69
C GLU A 75 -9.43 3.04 -17.65
N ASN A 76 -10.65 2.66 -18.04
CA ASN A 76 -10.87 1.54 -18.95
C ASN A 76 -10.96 2.03 -20.41
N SER A 77 -9.94 2.77 -20.88
CA SER A 77 -9.84 3.20 -22.28
C SER A 77 -8.99 2.20 -23.09
N ARG A 78 -9.21 2.11 -24.42
CA ARG A 78 -8.41 1.25 -25.32
C ARG A 78 -6.93 1.64 -25.39
N SER A 79 -6.58 2.78 -24.78
CA SER A 79 -5.27 3.41 -24.65
C SER A 79 -4.73 3.39 -23.21
N ALA A 80 -5.43 2.75 -22.27
CA ALA A 80 -4.95 2.61 -20.90
C ALA A 80 -3.82 1.59 -20.84
N GLU A 81 -2.59 2.09 -20.92
CA GLU A 81 -1.36 1.31 -20.82
C GLU A 81 -0.94 1.09 -19.35
N ASP A 82 -1.52 1.88 -18.44
CA ASP A 82 -1.17 1.85 -17.02
C ASP A 82 -2.00 0.84 -16.22
N ILE A 83 -1.30 0.01 -15.46
CA ILE A 83 -1.87 -1.03 -14.60
C ILE A 83 -1.82 -0.67 -13.10
N TYR A 84 -1.19 0.45 -12.75
CA TYR A 84 -1.28 1.00 -11.40
C TYR A 84 -2.68 1.59 -11.15
N VAL A 85 -3.07 1.64 -9.89
CA VAL A 85 -4.30 2.29 -9.44
C VAL A 85 -3.99 3.38 -8.43
N GLN A 86 -4.77 4.45 -8.41
CA GLN A 86 -4.62 5.50 -7.40
C GLN A 86 -5.41 5.13 -6.15
N CYS A 87 -4.72 4.82 -5.07
CA CYS A 87 -5.33 4.46 -3.80
C CYS A 87 -4.93 5.47 -2.71
N PRO A 88 -5.65 5.52 -1.57
CA PRO A 88 -5.21 6.32 -0.46
C PRO A 88 -3.91 5.76 0.15
N LEU A 89 -3.00 6.65 0.56
CA LEU A 89 -1.82 6.33 1.37
C LEU A 89 -2.04 6.86 2.78
N ARG A 90 -1.97 5.98 3.79
CA ARG A 90 -1.93 6.31 5.20
C ARG A 90 -0.49 6.35 5.70
N ILE A 91 -0.16 7.43 6.38
CA ILE A 91 1.11 7.66 7.05
C ILE A 91 0.80 7.71 8.54
N THR A 92 1.16 6.65 9.25
CA THR A 92 0.88 6.47 10.67
C THR A 92 2.17 6.59 11.46
N ARG A 93 2.18 7.50 12.44
CA ARG A 93 3.28 7.70 13.38
C ARG A 93 2.86 7.19 14.75
N TYR A 94 3.65 6.29 15.33
CA TYR A 94 3.44 5.77 16.67
C TYR A 94 4.32 6.53 17.67
N GLY A 95 3.68 7.24 18.59
CA GLY A 95 4.35 7.95 19.68
C GLY A 95 4.77 7.02 20.83
N PRO A 96 5.56 7.53 21.79
CA PRO A 96 6.06 6.76 22.94
C PRO A 96 4.94 6.13 23.78
N ASP A 97 3.76 6.74 23.85
CA ASP A 97 2.62 6.24 24.62
C ASP A 97 1.71 5.28 23.82
N SER A 98 2.20 4.69 22.73
CA SER A 98 1.40 3.89 21.77
C SER A 98 0.25 4.65 21.09
N LYS A 99 0.17 5.98 21.27
CA LYS A 99 -0.77 6.83 20.53
C LYS A 99 -0.32 6.92 19.07
N ALA A 100 -1.22 6.57 18.15
CA ALA A 100 -0.99 6.65 16.72
C ALA A 100 -1.63 7.91 16.14
N VAL A 101 -0.90 8.66 15.32
CA VAL A 101 -1.44 9.75 14.50
C VAL A 101 -1.33 9.35 13.04
N THR A 102 -2.47 9.35 12.34
CA THR A 102 -2.53 8.97 10.92
C THR A 102 -2.90 10.18 10.07
N ARG A 103 -2.11 10.43 9.02
CA ARG A 103 -2.46 11.34 7.92
C ARG A 103 -2.72 10.53 6.66
N GLN A 104 -3.72 10.93 5.87
CA GLN A 104 -4.03 10.30 4.59
C GLN A 104 -3.71 11.23 3.41
N LEU A 105 -3.22 10.65 2.30
CA LEU A 105 -3.06 11.28 0.99
C LEU A 105 -3.94 10.51 -0.02
N THR A 106 -4.65 11.19 -0.91
CA THR A 106 -5.76 10.60 -1.69
C THR A 106 -5.42 10.18 -3.13
N GLU A 107 -4.16 10.25 -3.56
CA GLU A 107 -3.76 9.95 -4.95
C GLU A 107 -2.38 9.27 -5.01
N PHE A 108 -2.22 8.17 -4.28
CA PHE A 108 -0.99 7.39 -4.27
C PHE A 108 -1.06 6.26 -5.29
N CYS A 109 -0.07 6.15 -6.18
CA CYS A 109 -0.02 5.03 -7.11
C CYS A 109 0.35 3.73 -6.39
N PHE A 110 -0.65 2.85 -6.27
CA PHE A 110 -0.51 1.48 -5.83
C PHE A 110 -0.27 0.58 -7.04
N LEU A 111 0.84 -0.15 -7.03
CA LEU A 111 1.08 -1.25 -7.95
C LEU A 111 1.75 -2.41 -7.22
N TYR A 112 1.15 -3.59 -7.36
CA TYR A 112 1.79 -4.85 -7.06
C TYR A 112 1.12 -5.92 -7.90
N SER A 113 1.93 -6.67 -8.64
CA SER A 113 1.48 -7.88 -9.33
C SER A 113 2.57 -8.92 -9.20
N ASP A 114 2.21 -10.18 -8.96
CA ASP A 114 3.17 -11.27 -8.91
C ASP A 114 2.56 -12.53 -9.54
N ASP A 115 2.17 -12.39 -10.80
CA ASP A 115 1.69 -13.50 -11.63
C ASP A 115 2.65 -13.76 -12.79
N GLN A 116 2.47 -14.89 -13.48
CA GLN A 116 3.36 -15.33 -14.54
C GLN A 116 3.50 -14.32 -15.71
N ASN A 117 2.45 -13.54 -15.99
CA ASN A 117 2.43 -12.56 -17.06
C ASN A 117 2.85 -11.16 -16.56
N ASN A 118 2.63 -10.86 -15.28
CA ASN A 118 2.98 -9.60 -14.63
C ASN A 118 3.74 -9.88 -13.33
N PRO A 119 5.04 -10.21 -13.40
CA PRO A 119 5.83 -10.56 -12.23
C PRO A 119 6.18 -9.33 -11.39
N ALA A 120 6.40 -9.53 -10.08
CA ALA A 120 6.67 -8.44 -9.13
C ALA A 120 7.97 -7.70 -9.41
N GLN A 121 8.94 -8.34 -10.05
CA GLN A 121 10.19 -7.69 -10.45
C GLN A 121 9.98 -6.54 -11.46
N LEU A 122 8.89 -6.61 -12.25
CA LEU A 122 8.59 -5.66 -13.31
C LEU A 122 7.41 -4.74 -12.97
N ASN A 123 6.62 -5.06 -11.94
CA ASN A 123 5.33 -4.42 -11.65
C ASN A 123 5.13 -4.23 -10.15
N HIS A 124 5.71 -3.17 -9.59
CA HIS A 124 5.70 -2.91 -8.15
C HIS A 124 5.89 -1.44 -7.80
N THR A 125 5.39 -1.06 -6.62
CA THR A 125 5.71 0.21 -5.97
C THR A 125 6.93 0.06 -5.05
N GLU A 126 7.92 0.90 -5.28
CA GLU A 126 9.13 1.01 -4.47
C GLU A 126 9.03 2.14 -3.46
N TYR A 127 9.80 2.01 -2.38
CA TYR A 127 9.83 2.95 -1.26
C TYR A 127 11.24 3.04 -0.70
N ALA A 128 11.65 4.27 -0.39
CA ALA A 128 12.85 4.58 0.38
C ALA A 128 12.54 5.70 1.38
N PHE A 129 13.25 5.74 2.50
CA PHE A 129 13.10 6.78 3.51
C PHE A 129 14.45 7.38 3.87
N ASP A 130 14.53 8.70 3.82
CA ASP A 130 15.65 9.47 4.31
C ASP A 130 15.33 9.97 5.72
N GLU A 131 15.98 9.38 6.73
CA GLU A 131 15.80 9.77 8.13
C GLU A 131 16.37 11.15 8.45
N GLN A 132 17.36 11.64 7.68
CA GLN A 132 17.98 12.94 7.90
C GLN A 132 17.03 14.08 7.53
N THR A 133 16.33 13.93 6.40
CA THR A 133 15.36 14.91 5.92
C THR A 133 13.93 14.62 6.37
N GLY A 134 13.67 13.41 6.89
CA GLY A 134 12.34 12.92 7.22
C GLY A 134 11.47 12.73 5.98
N THR A 135 12.07 12.38 4.84
CA THR A 135 11.36 12.30 3.55
C THR A 135 11.24 10.85 3.07
N ALA A 136 9.99 10.42 2.84
CA ALA A 136 9.71 9.20 2.11
C ALA A 136 9.66 9.46 0.61
N TYR A 137 10.29 8.60 -0.17
CA TYR A 137 10.28 8.62 -1.63
C TYR A 137 9.62 7.36 -2.15
N PHE A 138 8.74 7.54 -3.14
CA PHE A 138 8.00 6.47 -3.77
C PHE A 138 8.12 6.59 -5.28
N ARG A 139 8.23 5.45 -5.94
CA ARG A 139 8.15 5.34 -7.40
C ARG A 139 7.46 4.04 -7.78
N VAL A 140 6.85 4.03 -8.95
CA VAL A 140 6.25 2.84 -9.54
C VAL A 140 7.14 2.34 -10.68
N ILE A 141 7.37 1.03 -10.69
CA ILE A 141 7.96 0.30 -11.80
C ILE A 141 6.84 -0.50 -12.46
N GLN A 142 6.59 -0.27 -13.75
CA GLN A 142 5.57 -0.94 -14.54
C GLN A 142 6.22 -1.46 -15.83
N HIS A 143 6.02 -2.74 -16.13
CA HIS A 143 6.70 -3.42 -17.24
C HIS A 143 8.24 -3.20 -17.24
N GLY A 144 8.84 -3.08 -16.05
CA GLY A 144 10.27 -2.82 -15.88
C GLY A 144 10.70 -1.37 -16.09
N LEU A 145 9.77 -0.45 -16.35
CA LEU A 145 10.03 0.97 -16.57
C LEU A 145 9.49 1.81 -15.41
N ARG A 146 10.24 2.84 -15.02
CA ARG A 146 9.76 3.83 -14.05
C ARG A 146 8.61 4.63 -14.66
N VAL A 147 7.55 4.84 -13.89
CA VAL A 147 6.41 5.70 -14.25
C VAL A 147 6.57 7.06 -13.55
N PRO A 148 7.06 8.13 -14.23
CA PRO A 148 7.40 9.38 -13.56
C PRO A 148 6.19 10.11 -12.97
N ALA A 149 5.00 9.93 -13.57
CA ALA A 149 3.75 10.51 -13.06
C ALA A 149 3.40 10.02 -11.64
N CYS A 150 3.91 8.84 -11.26
CA CYS A 150 3.71 8.23 -9.95
C CYS A 150 4.83 8.52 -8.95
N ASP A 151 5.85 9.29 -9.33
CA ASP A 151 6.88 9.70 -8.39
C ASP A 151 6.28 10.63 -7.33
N ARG A 152 6.47 10.27 -6.06
CA ARG A 152 5.97 11.03 -4.93
C ARG A 152 7.03 11.11 -3.84
N SER A 153 7.18 12.29 -3.25
CA SER A 153 7.96 12.49 -2.04
C SER A 153 7.07 13.07 -0.95
N VAL A 154 7.21 12.56 0.27
CA VAL A 154 6.43 13.02 1.40
C VAL A 154 7.34 13.33 2.57
N THR A 155 7.46 14.61 2.90
CA THR A 155 8.19 15.05 4.09
C THR A 155 7.28 14.95 5.32
N ILE A 156 7.81 14.30 6.35
CA ILE A 156 7.20 14.17 7.66
C ILE A 156 7.91 15.14 8.57
N LYS A 157 7.16 16.13 9.08
CA LYS A 157 7.70 17.05 10.06
C LYS A 157 7.88 16.33 11.40
N PRO A 158 8.97 16.63 12.14
CA PRO A 158 9.15 16.21 13.53
C PRO A 158 7.93 16.54 14.40
#